data_AF-A0A5C4T350-F1
#
_entry.id   AF-A0A5C4T350-F1
#
_cell.length_a   1.000
_cell.length_b   1.000
_cell.length_c   1.000
_cell.angle_alpha   90.00
_cell.angle_beta   90.00
_cell.angle_gamma   90.00
#
_symmetry.space_group_name_H-M   'P 1'
#
loop_
_entity.id
_entity.type
_entity.pdbx_description
1 polymer ?
#
loop_
_entity_poly.entity_id
_entity_poly.type
_entity_poly.pdbx_seq_one_letter_code
_entity_poly.pdbx_strand_id
1 'polypeptide(L)' 'MDEVMQLKTDLHRLTVELIGGCKYCSMISTNVEFRTPIYCTKFTGAIHPTCVDVNTCLACQEYKNH' A
#
# COMPACT_ATOMS: atom_id res chain seq x y z
N MET A 1 22.73 9.31 -8.90
CA MET A 1 22.26 8.20 -8.04
C MET A 1 20.97 8.56 -7.32
N ASP A 2 20.62 9.85 -7.19
CA ASP A 2 19.40 10.31 -6.51
C ASP A 2 18.10 10.21 -7.32
N GLU A 3 18.12 10.32 -8.65
CA GLU A 3 16.88 10.43 -9.44
C GLU A 3 15.95 9.22 -9.29
N VAL A 4 16.51 8.01 -9.28
CA VAL A 4 15.72 6.78 -9.11
C VAL A 4 15.11 6.71 -7.70
N MET A 5 15.86 7.14 -6.69
CA MET A 5 15.37 7.16 -5.31
C MET A 5 14.27 8.21 -5.11
N GLN A 6 14.42 9.37 -5.75
CA GLN A 6 13.40 10.40 -5.78
C GLN A 6 12.12 9.89 -6.44
N LEU A 7 12.23 9.25 -7.62
CA LEU A 7 11.09 8.63 -8.31
C LEU A 7 10.38 7.56 -7.46
N LYS A 8 11.13 6.70 -6.77
CA LYS A 8 10.56 5.72 -5.84
C LYS A 8 9.79 6.39 -4.70
N THR A 9 10.32 7.47 -4.16
CA THR A 9 9.71 8.24 -3.07
C THR A 9 8.42 8.93 -3.54
N ASP A 10 8.43 9.53 -4.72
CA ASP A 10 7.27 10.20 -5.29
C ASP A 10 6.16 9.19 -5.63
N LEU A 11 6.52 8.05 -6.23
CA LEU A 11 5.59 6.96 -6.49
C LEU A 11 4.98 6.39 -5.20
N HIS A 12 5.78 6.27 -4.14
CA HIS A 12 5.31 5.84 -2.84
C HIS A 12 4.29 6.82 -2.25
N ARG A 13 4.57 8.13 -2.31
CA ARG A 13 3.62 9.17 -1.87
C ARG A 13 2.29 9.09 -2.62
N LEU A 14 2.32 9.01 -3.95
CA LEU A 14 1.13 8.87 -4.78
C LEU A 14 0.34 7.60 -4.45
N THR A 15 1.04 6.50 -4.15
CA THR A 15 0.41 5.26 -3.72
C THR A 15 -0.35 5.47 -2.41
N VAL A 16 0.29 6.06 -1.40
CA VAL A 16 -0.34 6.33 -0.10
C VAL A 16 -1.57 7.24 -0.27
N GLU A 17 -1.50 8.28 -1.09
CA GLU A 17 -2.64 9.16 -1.38
C GLU A 17 -3.79 8.40 -2.06
N LEU A 18 -3.48 7.49 -2.98
CA LEU A 18 -4.48 6.74 -3.75
C LEU A 18 -5.22 5.70 -2.91
N ILE A 19 -4.50 4.96 -2.05
CA ILE A 19 -5.06 3.81 -1.32
C ILE A 19 -5.20 4.03 0.20
N GLY A 20 -4.74 5.16 0.73
CA GLY A 20 -4.74 5.46 2.17
C GLY A 20 -6.14 5.47 2.81
N GLY A 21 -7.19 5.64 2.00
CA GLY A 21 -8.59 5.55 2.45
C GLY A 21 -9.16 4.13 2.56
N CYS A 22 -8.37 3.08 2.29
CA CYS A 22 -8.84 1.69 2.34
C CYS A 22 -9.13 1.24 3.78
N LYS A 23 -10.36 0.84 4.06
CA LYS A 23 -10.80 0.34 5.38
C LYS A 23 -10.09 -0.92 5.89
N TYR A 24 -9.39 -1.65 5.01
CA TYR A 24 -8.67 -2.88 5.36
C TYR A 24 -7.15 -2.69 5.46
N CYS A 25 -6.61 -1.58 4.96
CA CYS A 25 -5.18 -1.30 5.05
C CYS A 25 -4.89 -0.75 6.45
N SER A 26 -4.22 -1.54 7.29
CA SER A 26 -3.87 -1.12 8.66
C SER A 26 -2.59 -0.30 8.71
N MET A 27 -1.68 -0.50 7.76
CA MET A 27 -0.43 0.24 7.63
C MET A 27 0.09 0.17 6.19
N ILE A 28 0.72 1.24 5.73
CA ILE A 28 1.54 1.24 4.51
C ILE A 28 2.97 1.60 4.94
N SER A 29 3.92 0.69 4.72
CA SER A 29 5.32 0.86 5.06
C SER A 29 5.94 2.00 4.26
N THR A 30 6.70 2.88 4.91
CA THR A 30 7.46 3.96 4.28
C THR A 30 8.75 3.49 3.62
N ASN A 31 9.09 2.20 3.74
CA ASN A 31 10.27 1.63 3.10
C ASN A 31 9.99 1.37 1.62
N VAL A 32 10.51 2.26 0.76
CA VAL A 32 10.32 2.21 -0.69
C VAL A 32 10.99 1.02 -1.39
N GLU A 33 11.84 0.27 -0.68
CA GLU A 33 12.45 -0.96 -1.20
C GLU A 33 11.56 -2.19 -0.99
N PHE A 34 10.48 -2.07 -0.21
CA PHE A 34 9.56 -3.18 0.03
C PHE A 34 8.59 -3.37 -1.16
N ARG A 35 8.63 -4.58 -1.74
CA ARG A 35 7.73 -4.96 -2.85
C ARG A 35 6.27 -5.09 -2.43
N THR A 36 6.02 -5.43 -1.16
CA THR A 36 4.69 -5.61 -0.56
C THR A 36 4.49 -4.64 0.61
N PRO A 37 4.42 -3.33 0.36
CA PRO A 37 4.48 -2.34 1.44
C PRO A 37 3.18 -2.23 2.25
N ILE A 38 2.09 -2.91 1.86
CA ILE A 38 0.76 -2.69 2.44
C ILE A 38 0.42 -3.83 3.38
N TYR A 39 0.22 -3.53 4.65
CA TYR A 39 -0.35 -4.45 5.63
C TYR A 39 -1.88 -4.40 5.54
N CYS A 40 -2.49 -5.50 5.11
CA CYS A 40 -3.90 -5.59 4.80
C CYS A 40 -4.58 -6.70 5.60
N THR A 41 -5.75 -6.39 6.18
CA THR A 41 -6.54 -7.34 6.98
C THR A 41 -7.65 -8.05 6.20
N LYS A 42 -7.87 -7.69 4.92
CA LYS A 42 -8.99 -8.22 4.12
C LYS A 42 -8.93 -9.74 3.95
N PHE A 43 -7.75 -10.30 3.69
CA PHE A 43 -7.60 -11.70 3.29
C PHE A 43 -7.41 -12.67 4.46
N THR A 44 -6.86 -12.17 5.57
CA THR A 44 -6.43 -12.99 6.72
C THR A 44 -7.10 -12.56 8.04
N GLY A 45 -7.91 -11.50 8.01
CA GLY A 45 -8.57 -10.94 9.19
C GLY A 45 -7.69 -9.96 9.96
N ALA A 46 -8.28 -9.34 10.99
CA ALA A 46 -7.66 -8.26 11.76
C ALA A 46 -6.49 -8.70 12.65
N ILE A 47 -6.45 -9.97 13.06
CA ILE A 47 -5.46 -10.49 14.01
C ILE A 47 -4.08 -10.66 13.35
N HIS A 48 -4.06 -10.95 12.04
CA HIS A 48 -2.83 -11.21 11.29
C HIS A 48 -2.87 -10.48 9.95
N PRO A 49 -2.59 -9.17 9.89
CA PRO A 49 -2.47 -8.45 8.63
C PRO A 49 -1.43 -9.13 7.73
N THR A 50 -1.76 -9.31 6.45
CA THR A 50 -0.84 -9.86 5.45
C THR A 50 -0.25 -8.73 4.60
N CYS A 51 1.00 -8.90 4.17
CA CYS A 51 1.67 -7.93 3.31
C CYS A 51 1.26 -8.15 1.85
N VAL A 52 0.69 -7.14 1.21
CA VAL A 52 0.30 -7.15 -0.20
C VAL A 52 1.03 -6.06 -0.97
N ASP A 53 1.23 -6.29 -2.27
CA ASP A 53 1.72 -5.27 -3.18
C ASP A 53 0.63 -4.27 -3.58
N VAL A 54 1.07 -3.16 -4.17
CA VAL A 54 0.19 -2.06 -4.60
C VAL A 54 -0.83 -2.54 -5.64
N ASN A 55 -0.40 -3.37 -6.58
CA ASN A 55 -1.28 -3.89 -7.65
C ASN A 55 -2.45 -4.70 -7.05
N THR A 56 -2.17 -5.52 -6.06
CA THR A 56 -3.15 -6.33 -5.34
C THR A 56 -4.16 -5.44 -4.60
N CYS A 57 -3.69 -4.37 -3.95
CA CYS A 57 -4.58 -3.40 -3.30
C CYS A 57 -5.44 -2.62 -4.31
N LEU A 58 -4.87 -2.22 -5.44
CA LEU A 58 -5.59 -1.50 -6.49
C LEU A 58 -6.68 -2.36 -7.15
N ALA A 59 -6.40 -3.64 -7.38
CA ALA A 59 -7.37 -4.60 -7.91
C ALA A 59 -8.52 -4.88 -6.92
N CYS A 60 -8.24 -4.78 -5.62
CA CYS A 60 -9.21 -4.99 -4.54
C CYS A 60 -10.28 -3.87 -4.46
N GLN A 61 -9.95 -2.64 -4.88
CA GLN A 61 -10.86 -1.48 -5.00
C GLN A 61 -11.57 -0.99 -3.72
N GLU A 62 -11.30 -1.56 -2.56
CA GLU A 62 -11.92 -1.13 -1.29
C GLU A 62 -11.51 0.28 -0.83
N TYR A 63 -10.43 0.84 -1.39
CA TYR A 63 -10.05 2.24 -1.18
C TYR A 63 -11.04 3.25 -1.77
N LYS A 64 -11.92 2.81 -2.70
CA LYS A 64 -12.87 3.69 -3.38
C LYS A 64 -14.09 4.09 -2.53
N ASN A 65 -14.29 3.48 -1.34
CA ASN A 65 -15.38 3.81 -0.41
C ASN A 65 -16.72 4.11 -1.09
N HIS A 66 -17.24 3.14 -1.86
CA HIS A 66 -18.63 3.15 -2.34
C HIS A 66 -19.60 2.80 -1.21
#